data_AF-A0A744HU07-F1
#
_entry.id   AF-A0A744HU07-F1
#
_cell.length_a   1.000
_cell.length_b   1.000
_cell.length_c   1.000
_cell.angle_alpha   90.00
_cell.angle_beta   90.00
_cell.angle_gamma   90.00
#
_symmetry.space_group_name_H-M   'P 1'
#
loop_
_entity.id
_entity.type
_entity.pdbx_description
1 polymer ?
#
loop_
_entity_poly.entity_id
_entity_poly.type
_entity_poly.pdbx_seq_one_letter_code
_entity_poly.pdbx_strand_id
1 'polypeptide(L)'
;MTRSRVYLDTESTGLSPASDALLEIAIISDTGVPLLNTLICPPDTFKAWPAAQAVHGITPAMIRGKPTLDKLASRIRAAVEDQDVIIYNASFDASFLGDLLAGARSVQCCMLAWARHVGEWSGWHGDWRLHRLDQAAAAVCFDWSGDKHRALADARACRAVWQYMNDESERRRVDMVRRDRQLIREAGHLRSAEQREQEQRHQERQQRTDRFIRHWWLRCPDLQAHWSATLPVREATEQFAQVFFGKSMSLLTLEDRFTTVYTCSRDIPADLHPASWFPADTWFRNELRACAAYVGRRQGWPLYHASEAERLRALYPLRLATPAT
;
A
#
# COMPACT_ATOMS: atom_id res chain seq x y z
N MET A 1 -15.81 21.42 34.87
CA MET A 1 -15.38 22.70 34.28
C MET A 1 -14.55 22.39 33.04
N THR A 2 -15.07 22.64 31.85
CA THR A 2 -14.29 22.56 30.62
C THR A 2 -13.20 23.62 30.69
N ARG A 3 -11.92 23.23 30.69
CA ARG A 3 -10.80 24.17 30.64
C ARG A 3 -10.90 24.95 29.32
N SER A 4 -10.97 26.28 29.41
CA SER A 4 -10.98 27.17 28.25
C SER A 4 -9.54 27.32 27.75
N ARG A 5 -9.29 26.94 26.50
CA ARG A 5 -7.95 26.95 25.89
C ARG A 5 -8.00 27.55 24.51
N VAL A 6 -6.90 28.21 24.14
CA VAL A 6 -6.68 28.74 22.79
C VAL A 6 -5.29 28.36 22.32
N TYR A 7 -5.13 28.28 21.00
CA TYR A 7 -3.86 27.99 20.36
C TYR A 7 -3.45 29.19 19.53
N LEU A 8 -2.22 29.64 19.74
CA LEU A 8 -1.70 30.84 19.14
C LEU A 8 -0.42 30.52 18.37
N ASP A 9 -0.25 31.19 17.24
CA ASP A 9 0.96 31.17 16.43
C ASP A 9 1.14 32.54 15.73
N THR A 10 2.38 32.92 15.46
CA THR A 10 2.73 34.19 14.80
C THR A 10 3.79 33.99 13.72
N GLU A 11 3.73 34.84 12.69
CA GLU A 11 4.80 34.98 11.71
C GLU A 11 5.43 36.37 11.86
N SER A 12 6.73 36.50 11.62
CA SER A 12 7.51 37.71 11.88
C SER A 12 8.52 38.00 10.78
N THR A 13 9.09 39.22 10.76
CA THR A 13 10.15 39.60 9.82
C THR A 13 11.48 38.86 10.08
N GLY A 14 11.63 38.29 11.27
CA GLY A 14 12.86 37.65 11.74
C GLY A 14 12.68 37.08 13.16
N LEU A 15 13.79 36.77 13.84
CA LEU A 15 13.74 35.94 15.05
C LEU A 15 13.84 36.73 16.37
N SER A 16 14.04 38.05 16.33
CA SER A 16 14.38 38.85 17.51
C SER A 16 13.36 39.96 17.76
N PRO A 17 12.60 39.95 18.87
CA PRO A 17 11.61 40.99 19.16
C PRO A 17 12.22 42.39 19.34
N ALA A 18 13.53 42.49 19.60
CA ALA A 18 14.23 43.77 19.72
C ALA A 18 14.45 44.47 18.36
N SER A 19 14.44 43.71 17.26
CA SER A 19 14.81 44.20 15.92
C SER A 19 13.82 43.81 14.83
N ASP A 20 12.87 42.92 15.11
CA ASP A 20 11.90 42.37 14.18
C ASP A 20 10.47 42.72 14.59
N ALA A 21 9.54 42.59 13.65
CA ALA A 21 8.13 42.86 13.86
C ALA A 21 7.25 41.67 13.43
N LEU A 22 6.06 41.56 14.03
CA LEU A 22 5.06 40.57 13.64
C LEU A 22 4.40 40.95 12.31
N LEU A 23 4.10 39.92 11.51
CA LEU A 23 3.51 39.99 10.17
C LEU A 23 2.17 39.24 10.07
N GLU A 24 1.96 38.22 10.91
CA GLU A 24 0.71 37.47 10.98
C GLU A 24 0.48 36.99 12.42
N ILE A 25 -0.79 36.87 12.79
CA ILE A 25 -1.21 36.23 14.04
C ILE A 25 -2.46 35.40 13.80
N ALA A 26 -2.46 34.19 14.36
CA ALA A 26 -3.64 33.37 14.47
C ALA A 26 -3.86 32.96 15.94
N ILE A 27 -5.11 33.04 16.38
CA ILE A 27 -5.59 32.53 17.66
C ILE A 27 -6.84 31.71 17.36
N ILE A 28 -6.83 30.43 17.72
CA ILE A 28 -7.94 29.51 17.49
C ILE A 28 -8.45 28.94 18.82
N SER A 29 -9.75 28.66 18.89
CA SER A 29 -10.37 27.99 20.04
C SER A 29 -9.96 26.51 20.14
N ASP A 30 -10.31 25.87 21.25
CA ASP A 30 -10.17 24.42 21.41
C ASP A 30 -11.03 23.58 20.45
N THR A 31 -12.05 24.17 19.84
CA THR A 31 -12.81 23.55 18.73
C THR A 31 -12.16 23.78 17.36
N GLY A 32 -11.07 24.55 17.28
CA GLY A 32 -10.36 24.87 16.04
C GLY A 32 -10.92 26.06 15.25
N VAL A 33 -11.87 26.78 15.85
CA VAL A 33 -12.49 27.97 15.23
C VAL A 33 -11.56 29.17 15.41
N PRO A 34 -11.23 29.93 14.35
CA PRO A 34 -10.44 31.14 14.49
C PRO A 34 -11.16 32.23 15.28
N LEU A 35 -10.54 32.68 16.37
CA LEU A 35 -10.95 33.86 17.15
C LEU A 35 -10.29 35.13 16.59
N LEU A 36 -9.04 35.00 16.15
CA LEU A 36 -8.29 36.01 15.42
C LEU A 36 -7.46 35.32 14.34
N ASN A 37 -7.46 35.85 13.12
CA ASN A 37 -6.61 35.40 12.03
C ASN A 37 -6.41 36.58 11.08
N THR A 38 -5.24 37.22 11.14
CA THR A 38 -4.99 38.42 10.33
C THR A 38 -3.50 38.64 10.12
N LEU A 39 -3.19 39.23 8.97
CA LEU A 39 -1.90 39.87 8.76
C LEU A 39 -1.79 41.15 9.62
N ILE A 40 -0.55 41.52 9.91
CA ILE A 40 -0.15 42.68 10.71
C ILE A 40 0.71 43.57 9.82
N CYS A 41 0.44 44.87 9.82
CA CYS A 41 1.34 45.85 9.21
C CYS A 41 2.43 46.23 10.23
N PRO A 42 3.71 45.86 9.99
CA PRO A 42 4.83 46.30 10.82
C PRO A 42 5.08 47.81 10.62
N PRO A 43 5.92 48.43 11.48
CA PRO A 43 6.34 49.81 11.30
C PRO A 43 6.98 50.09 9.93
N ASP A 44 6.92 51.34 9.46
CA ASP A 44 7.38 51.72 8.13
C ASP A 44 8.88 51.48 7.89
N THR A 45 9.69 51.28 8.92
CA THR A 45 11.10 50.92 8.81
C THR A 45 11.32 49.54 8.17
N PHE A 46 10.34 48.63 8.28
CA PHE A 46 10.42 47.27 7.73
C PHE A 46 9.97 47.24 6.27
N LYS A 47 10.94 47.31 5.34
CA LYS A 47 10.67 47.31 3.89
C LYS A 47 10.71 45.94 3.23
N ALA A 48 11.47 44.99 3.78
CA ALA A 48 11.61 43.63 3.27
C ALA A 48 12.13 42.67 4.35
N TRP A 49 11.87 41.37 4.19
CA TRP A 49 12.31 40.28 5.08
C TRP A 49 12.57 38.99 4.29
N PRO A 50 13.62 38.95 3.43
CA PRO A 50 13.77 37.86 2.45
C PRO A 50 13.85 36.46 3.08
N ALA A 51 14.54 36.31 4.21
CA ALA A 51 14.69 35.03 4.90
C ALA A 51 13.36 34.50 5.45
N ALA A 52 12.59 35.36 6.14
CA ALA A 52 11.27 34.99 6.66
C ALA A 52 10.26 34.78 5.53
N GLN A 53 10.28 35.64 4.49
CA GLN A 53 9.42 35.51 3.32
C GLN A 53 9.62 34.19 2.58
N ALA A 54 10.86 33.69 2.50
CA ALA A 54 11.13 32.38 1.91
C ALA A 54 10.49 31.21 2.68
N VAL A 55 10.17 31.41 3.96
CA VAL A 55 9.55 30.41 4.83
C VAL A 55 8.03 30.53 4.77
N HIS A 56 7.47 31.69 5.11
CA HIS A 56 6.02 31.88 5.28
C HIS A 56 5.28 32.47 4.07
N GLY A 57 6.01 32.96 3.06
CA GLY A 57 5.44 33.54 1.83
C GLY A 57 4.79 34.93 1.96
N ILE A 58 4.64 35.49 3.16
CA ILE A 58 4.12 36.85 3.38
C ILE A 58 5.02 37.90 2.73
N THR A 59 4.47 38.68 1.80
CA THR A 59 5.19 39.74 1.08
C THR A 59 4.87 41.14 1.62
N PRO A 60 5.73 42.15 1.40
CA PRO A 60 5.43 43.55 1.72
C PRO A 60 4.14 44.10 1.07
N ALA A 61 3.68 43.51 -0.03
CA ALA A 61 2.42 43.91 -0.67
C ALA A 61 1.20 43.40 0.11
N MET A 62 1.26 42.19 0.69
CA MET A 62 0.14 41.56 1.40
C MET A 62 -0.25 42.26 2.70
N ILE A 63 0.74 42.86 3.38
CA ILE A 63 0.56 43.57 4.65
C ILE A 63 0.07 45.01 4.48
N ARG A 64 0.09 45.55 3.25
CA ARG A 64 -0.29 46.95 3.00
C ARG A 64 -1.74 47.19 3.39
N GLY A 65 -1.98 48.18 4.24
CA GLY A 65 -3.33 48.53 4.73
C GLY A 65 -3.91 47.57 5.77
N LYS A 66 -3.12 46.58 6.22
CA LYS A 66 -3.50 45.71 7.35
C LYS A 66 -3.36 46.48 8.68
N PRO A 67 -4.07 46.06 9.73
CA PRO A 67 -3.95 46.71 11.04
C PRO A 67 -2.53 46.55 11.61
N THR A 68 -2.09 47.55 12.37
CA THR A 68 -0.88 47.46 13.19
C THR A 68 -1.14 46.58 14.42
N LEU A 69 -0.09 46.10 15.08
CA LEU A 69 -0.21 45.32 16.31
C LEU A 69 -1.01 46.06 17.39
N ASP A 70 -0.77 47.36 17.57
CA ASP A 70 -1.50 48.20 18.53
C ASP A 70 -3.01 48.22 18.27
N LYS A 71 -3.42 48.28 16.99
CA LYS A 71 -4.84 48.23 16.60
C LYS A 71 -5.48 46.87 16.89
N LEU A 72 -4.68 45.81 17.02
CA LEU A 72 -5.13 44.45 17.36
C LEU A 72 -5.07 44.15 18.85
N ALA A 73 -4.39 44.98 19.65
CA ALA A 73 -4.10 44.71 21.06
C ALA A 73 -5.35 44.34 21.88
N SER A 74 -6.45 45.07 21.71
CA SER A 74 -7.71 44.80 22.43
C SER A 74 -8.32 43.44 22.04
N ARG A 75 -8.26 43.08 20.76
CA ARG A 75 -8.76 41.80 20.24
C ARG A 75 -7.90 40.63 20.69
N ILE A 76 -6.58 40.82 20.74
CA ILE A 76 -5.63 39.81 21.24
C ILE A 76 -5.90 39.55 22.72
N ARG A 77 -5.92 40.61 23.55
CA ARG A 77 -6.22 40.51 24.99
C ARG A 77 -7.56 39.81 25.24
N ALA A 78 -8.62 40.21 24.53
CA ALA A 78 -9.93 39.58 24.66
C ALA A 78 -9.94 38.10 24.25
N ALA A 79 -9.12 37.69 23.28
CA ALA A 79 -9.04 36.30 22.84
C ALA A 79 -8.27 35.39 23.80
N VAL A 80 -7.35 35.95 24.61
CA VAL A 80 -6.52 35.20 25.56
C VAL A 80 -6.97 35.32 27.02
N GLU A 81 -7.85 36.28 27.33
CA GLU A 81 -8.36 36.53 28.68
C GLU A 81 -8.91 35.26 29.33
N ASP A 82 -8.39 34.92 30.51
CA ASP A 82 -8.76 33.73 31.30
C ASP A 82 -8.58 32.38 30.56
N GLN A 83 -7.85 32.34 29.44
CA GLN A 83 -7.57 31.13 28.66
C GLN A 83 -6.22 30.51 29.03
N ASP A 84 -6.11 29.18 28.92
CA ASP A 84 -4.81 28.52 28.75
C ASP A 84 -4.36 28.72 27.30
N VAL A 85 -3.34 29.55 27.08
CA VAL A 85 -2.77 29.84 25.77
C VAL A 85 -1.66 28.82 25.47
N ILE A 86 -1.89 28.00 24.45
CA ILE A 86 -0.96 26.96 24.02
C ILE A 86 -0.25 27.40 22.76
N ILE A 87 1.09 27.40 22.78
CA ILE A 87 1.93 27.85 21.66
C ILE A 87 3.01 26.81 21.40
N TYR A 88 3.29 26.52 20.14
CA TYR A 88 4.43 25.68 19.79
C TYR A 88 5.69 26.54 19.82
N ASN A 89 6.67 26.20 20.67
CA ASN A 89 7.81 27.07 20.97
C ASN A 89 7.42 28.41 21.62
N ALA A 90 6.55 28.37 22.64
CA ALA A 90 5.94 29.53 23.28
C ALA A 90 6.86 30.71 23.66
N SER A 91 8.13 30.45 23.98
CA SER A 91 9.09 31.52 24.31
C SER A 91 9.27 32.51 23.17
N PHE A 92 9.15 32.05 21.91
CA PHE A 92 9.26 32.88 20.73
C PHE A 92 8.11 33.90 20.67
N ASP A 93 6.87 33.45 20.51
CA ASP A 93 5.70 34.31 20.37
C ASP A 93 5.47 35.18 21.61
N ALA A 94 5.69 34.62 22.81
CA ALA A 94 5.56 35.36 24.06
C ALA A 94 6.55 36.53 24.13
N SER A 95 7.75 36.40 23.55
CA SER A 95 8.74 37.48 23.52
C SER A 95 8.34 38.64 22.61
N PHE A 96 7.54 38.38 21.56
CA PHE A 96 6.97 39.43 20.69
C PHE A 96 5.70 40.06 21.28
N LEU A 97 4.85 39.25 21.90
CA LEU A 97 3.53 39.70 22.38
C LEU A 97 3.58 40.34 23.76
N GLY A 98 4.50 39.93 24.64
CA GLY A 98 4.71 40.51 25.97
C GLY A 98 3.41 40.68 26.75
N ASP A 99 3.13 41.91 27.17
CA ASP A 99 1.96 42.28 27.98
C ASP A 99 0.61 42.01 27.30
N LEU A 100 0.56 41.75 25.99
CA LEU A 100 -0.67 41.35 25.31
C LEU A 100 -1.19 40.00 25.79
N LEU A 101 -0.32 39.16 26.37
CA LEU A 101 -0.68 37.87 26.97
C LEU A 101 -0.95 37.95 28.48
N ALA A 102 -0.86 39.13 29.12
CA ALA A 102 -0.94 39.25 30.57
C ALA A 102 -2.29 38.78 31.18
N GLY A 103 -3.38 38.85 30.41
CA GLY A 103 -4.70 38.36 30.82
C GLY A 103 -4.88 36.84 30.67
N ALA A 104 -3.90 36.13 30.09
CA ALA A 104 -3.95 34.68 29.97
C ALA A 104 -3.86 34.01 31.34
N ARG A 105 -4.66 32.96 31.55
CA ARG A 105 -4.58 32.12 32.74
C ARG A 105 -3.22 31.42 32.83
N SER A 106 -2.73 30.95 31.69
CA SER A 106 -1.39 30.40 31.56
C SER A 106 -0.90 30.48 30.12
N VAL A 107 0.42 30.55 29.93
CA VAL A 107 1.07 30.39 28.62
C VAL A 107 1.90 29.10 28.68
N GLN A 108 1.55 28.12 27.85
CA GLN A 108 2.14 26.78 27.89
C GLN A 108 2.84 26.46 26.57
N CYS A 109 4.03 25.85 26.67
CA CYS A 109 4.81 25.45 25.51
C CYS A 109 4.47 24.02 25.08
N CYS A 110 3.79 23.89 23.94
CA CYS A 110 3.43 22.61 23.33
C CYS A 110 4.67 21.77 22.99
N MET A 111 5.74 22.40 22.49
CA MET A 111 6.99 21.72 22.12
C MET A 111 7.65 21.02 23.32
N LEU A 112 7.69 21.69 24.49
CA LEU A 112 8.26 21.11 25.70
C LEU A 112 7.37 19.99 26.27
N ALA A 113 6.05 20.16 26.22
CA ALA A 113 5.11 19.11 26.59
C ALA A 113 5.27 17.89 25.68
N TRP A 114 5.42 18.10 24.38
CA TRP A 114 5.63 17.06 23.38
C TRP A 114 6.95 16.31 23.59
N ALA A 115 8.06 17.03 23.83
CA ALA A 115 9.35 16.42 24.12
C ALA A 115 9.27 15.47 25.33
N ARG A 116 8.59 15.88 26.41
CA ARG A 116 8.35 15.03 27.59
C ARG A 116 7.43 13.85 27.30
N HIS A 117 6.42 14.05 26.45
CA HIS A 117 5.50 13.00 26.05
C HIS A 117 6.19 11.90 25.23
N VAL A 118 7.08 12.27 24.31
CA VAL A 118 7.88 11.33 23.51
C VAL A 118 8.94 10.64 24.37
N GLY A 119 9.56 11.36 25.31
CA GLY A 119 10.48 10.76 26.28
C GLY A 119 11.85 10.36 25.68
N GLU A 120 12.24 10.96 24.55
CA GLU A 120 13.56 10.76 23.97
C GLU A 120 14.59 11.68 24.65
N TRP A 121 15.60 11.11 25.30
CA TRP A 121 16.64 11.89 25.98
C TRP A 121 17.70 12.41 24.99
N SER A 122 18.12 13.68 25.14
CA SER A 122 19.24 14.26 24.40
C SER A 122 20.45 14.44 25.31
N GLY A 123 21.46 13.58 25.15
CA GLY A 123 22.70 13.66 25.93
C GLY A 123 23.49 14.95 25.70
N TRP A 124 23.38 15.58 24.53
CA TRP A 124 24.05 16.85 24.22
C TRP A 124 23.41 18.05 24.94
N HIS A 125 22.09 18.01 25.13
CA HIS A 125 21.34 19.10 25.76
C HIS A 125 21.09 18.89 27.26
N GLY A 126 21.25 17.66 27.76
CA GLY A 126 20.94 17.33 29.16
C GLY A 126 19.45 17.43 29.49
N ASP A 127 18.57 17.30 28.49
CA ASP A 127 17.10 17.33 28.63
C ASP A 127 16.43 16.49 27.52
N TRP A 128 15.10 16.44 27.51
CA TRP A 128 14.30 15.81 26.47
C TRP A 128 14.54 16.45 25.10
N ARG A 129 14.63 15.61 24.06
CA ARG A 129 14.82 16.01 22.68
C ARG A 129 13.64 16.85 22.21
N LEU A 130 13.93 18.07 21.77
CA LEU A 130 12.96 18.95 21.14
C LEU A 130 12.68 18.49 19.71
N HIS A 131 11.42 18.55 19.30
CA HIS A 131 10.96 18.20 17.97
C HIS A 131 10.38 19.42 17.29
N ARG A 132 10.63 19.56 16.00
CA ARG A 132 9.97 20.59 15.17
C ARG A 132 8.48 20.29 15.05
N LEU A 133 7.66 21.33 14.82
CA LEU A 133 6.21 21.18 14.72
C LEU A 133 5.81 20.21 13.58
N ASP A 134 6.50 20.27 12.45
CA ASP A 134 6.30 19.35 11.33
C ASP A 134 6.48 17.87 11.72
N GLN A 135 7.48 17.57 12.55
CA GLN A 135 7.75 16.23 13.08
C GLN A 135 6.65 15.79 14.06
N ALA A 136 6.27 16.65 15.00
CA ALA A 136 5.21 16.35 15.96
C ALA A 136 3.85 16.16 15.26
N ALA A 137 3.51 17.05 14.32
CA ALA A 137 2.30 16.98 13.50
C ALA A 137 2.25 15.68 12.68
N ALA A 138 3.37 15.29 12.07
CA ALA A 138 3.47 14.02 11.34
C ALA A 138 3.27 12.80 12.26
N ALA A 139 3.83 12.83 13.47
CA ALA A 139 3.70 11.76 14.45
C ALA A 139 2.24 11.52 14.87
N VAL A 140 1.44 12.60 14.93
CA VAL A 140 0.00 12.54 15.26
C VAL A 140 -0.89 12.43 14.02
N CYS A 141 -0.32 12.13 12.85
CA CYS A 141 -1.04 12.01 11.59
C CYS A 141 -1.89 13.25 11.21
N PHE A 142 -1.45 14.45 11.64
CA PHE A 142 -2.11 15.69 11.26
C PHE A 142 -2.01 15.90 9.75
N ASP A 143 -3.13 16.27 9.14
CA ASP A 143 -3.21 16.61 7.73
C ASP A 143 -3.21 18.13 7.56
N TRP A 144 -2.32 18.61 6.70
CA TRP A 144 -2.11 20.04 6.49
C TRP A 144 -3.14 20.53 5.48
N SER A 145 -4.20 21.19 5.97
CA SER A 145 -5.26 21.75 5.13
C SER A 145 -4.89 23.08 4.44
N GLY A 146 -3.62 23.50 4.48
CA GLY A 146 -3.13 24.79 3.98
C GLY A 146 -1.60 24.84 3.94
N ASP A 147 -1.06 25.98 3.51
CA ASP A 147 0.39 26.18 3.41
C ASP A 147 1.04 26.13 4.80
N LYS A 148 2.06 25.28 4.93
CA LYS A 148 2.93 25.25 6.12
C LYS A 148 3.58 26.61 6.30
N HIS A 149 3.85 27.02 7.54
CA HIS A 149 4.39 28.35 7.85
C HIS A 149 3.40 29.47 7.53
N ARG A 150 2.14 29.22 7.88
CA ARG A 150 1.11 30.24 8.01
C ARG A 150 0.52 30.10 9.39
N ALA A 151 0.34 31.21 10.08
CA ALA A 151 0.00 31.18 11.50
C ALA A 151 -1.23 30.31 11.81
N LEU A 152 -2.27 30.37 10.96
CA LEU A 152 -3.48 29.56 11.15
C LEU A 152 -3.23 28.05 10.99
N ALA A 153 -2.40 27.65 10.01
CA ALA A 153 -2.09 26.25 9.77
C ALA A 153 -1.27 25.68 10.92
N ASP A 154 -0.27 26.44 11.38
CA ASP A 154 0.64 26.04 12.44
C ASP A 154 -0.08 26.03 13.81
N ALA A 155 -0.97 26.99 14.10
CA ALA A 155 -1.84 26.95 15.28
C ALA A 155 -2.76 25.71 15.30
N ARG A 156 -3.30 25.29 14.15
CA ARG A 156 -4.10 24.06 14.03
C ARG A 156 -3.26 22.80 14.24
N ALA A 157 -2.03 22.77 13.73
CA ALA A 157 -1.11 21.66 13.97
C ALA A 157 -0.74 21.58 15.46
N CYS A 158 -0.42 22.71 16.09
CA CYS A 158 -0.16 22.80 17.53
C CYS A 158 -1.33 22.25 18.35
N ARG A 159 -2.58 22.62 17.98
CA ARG A 159 -3.79 22.07 18.59
C ARG A 159 -3.89 20.56 18.46
N ALA A 160 -3.66 20.00 17.26
CA ALA A 160 -3.74 18.56 17.06
C ALA A 160 -2.71 17.79 17.91
N VAL A 161 -1.48 18.29 17.99
CA VAL A 161 -0.42 17.72 18.85
C VAL A 161 -0.82 17.78 20.31
N TRP A 162 -1.33 18.92 20.78
CA TRP A 162 -1.76 19.09 22.16
C TRP A 162 -2.95 18.19 22.53
N GLN A 163 -3.93 18.07 21.64
CA GLN A 163 -5.08 17.18 21.84
C GLN A 163 -4.66 15.72 21.91
N TYR A 164 -3.78 15.26 21.03
CA TYR A 164 -3.24 13.91 21.12
C TYR A 164 -2.59 13.63 22.50
N MET A 165 -1.90 14.62 23.07
CA MET A 165 -1.27 14.49 24.39
C MET A 165 -2.24 14.55 25.57
N ASN A 166 -3.38 15.24 25.45
CA ASN A 166 -4.22 15.59 26.61
C ASN A 166 -5.66 15.06 26.52
N ASP A 167 -6.06 14.51 25.38
CA ASP A 167 -7.38 13.91 25.15
C ASP A 167 -7.19 12.43 24.75
N GLU A 168 -7.66 11.54 25.62
CA GLU A 168 -7.53 10.09 25.42
C GLU A 168 -8.33 9.60 24.20
N SER A 169 -9.48 10.23 23.91
CA SER A 169 -10.31 9.85 22.77
C SER A 169 -9.63 10.18 21.45
N GLU A 170 -9.03 11.37 21.35
CA GLU A 170 -8.25 11.77 20.18
C GLU A 170 -6.98 10.94 20.03
N ARG A 171 -6.29 10.63 21.13
CA ARG A 171 -5.14 9.72 21.09
C ARG A 171 -5.50 8.35 20.51
N ARG A 172 -6.56 7.72 21.02
CA ARG A 172 -7.04 6.43 20.54
C ARG A 172 -7.41 6.49 19.05
N ARG A 173 -8.07 7.57 18.61
CA ARG A 173 -8.43 7.80 17.21
C ARG A 173 -7.19 7.87 16.32
N VAL A 174 -6.19 8.66 16.70
CA VAL A 174 -4.93 8.80 15.95
C VAL A 174 -4.13 7.49 15.93
N ASP A 175 -4.04 6.77 17.04
CA ASP A 175 -3.34 5.49 17.12
C ASP A 175 -3.99 4.40 16.25
N MET A 176 -5.31 4.47 16.04
CA MET A 176 -6.00 3.61 15.08
C MET A 176 -5.59 3.95 13.64
N VAL A 177 -5.55 5.23 13.27
CA VAL A 177 -5.09 5.68 11.94
C VAL A 177 -3.64 5.28 11.69
N ARG A 178 -2.77 5.40 12.71
CA ARG A 178 -1.36 4.98 12.63
C ARG A 178 -1.24 3.48 12.35
N ARG A 179 -2.00 2.65 13.06
CA ARG A 179 -2.03 1.20 12.85
C ARG A 179 -2.52 0.83 11.45
N ASP A 180 -3.60 1.46 10.99
CA ASP A 180 -4.12 1.22 9.64
C ASP A 180 -3.10 1.58 8.55
N ARG A 181 -2.46 2.75 8.65
CA ARG A 181 -1.38 3.16 7.74
C ARG A 181 -0.20 2.18 7.74
N GLN A 182 0.15 1.61 8.89
CA GLN A 182 1.21 0.62 8.98
C GLN A 182 0.81 -0.68 8.26
N LEU A 183 -0.40 -1.19 8.51
CA LEU A 183 -0.92 -2.39 7.84
C LEU A 183 -0.97 -2.23 6.32
N ILE A 184 -1.40 -1.07 5.83
CA ILE A 184 -1.41 -0.76 4.39
C ILE A 184 0.01 -0.79 3.80
N ARG A 185 0.99 -0.23 4.51
CA ARG A 185 2.40 -0.26 4.06
C ARG A 185 2.95 -1.68 4.03
N GLU A 186 2.73 -2.46 5.08
CA GLU A 186 3.17 -3.86 5.16
C GLU A 186 2.54 -4.71 4.03
N ALA A 187 1.23 -4.56 3.80
CA ALA A 187 0.55 -5.22 2.69
C ALA A 187 1.12 -4.80 1.33
N GLY A 188 1.46 -3.52 1.15
CA GLY A 188 2.14 -3.02 -0.04
C GLY A 188 3.51 -3.66 -0.26
N HIS A 189 4.33 -3.78 0.79
CA HIS A 189 5.63 -4.44 0.72
C HIS A 189 5.51 -5.92 0.33
N LEU A 190 4.54 -6.65 0.89
CA LEU A 190 4.29 -8.05 0.54
C LEU A 190 3.88 -8.20 -0.93
N ARG A 191 2.94 -7.37 -1.41
CA ARG A 191 2.52 -7.37 -2.83
C ARG A 191 3.68 -7.09 -3.78
N SER A 192 4.52 -6.10 -3.47
CA SER A 192 5.69 -5.76 -4.29
C SER A 192 6.76 -6.86 -4.26
N ALA A 193 6.89 -7.61 -3.16
CA ALA A 193 7.78 -8.77 -3.10
C ALA A 193 7.25 -9.92 -3.98
N GLU A 194 5.95 -10.23 -3.90
CA GLU A 194 5.30 -11.26 -4.71
C GLU A 194 5.41 -10.94 -6.22
N GLN A 195 5.17 -9.68 -6.62
CA GLN A 195 5.31 -9.25 -8.01
C GLN A 195 6.73 -9.47 -8.54
N ARG A 196 7.75 -9.10 -7.77
CA ARG A 196 9.16 -9.33 -8.15
C ARG A 196 9.48 -10.81 -8.33
N GLU A 197 8.94 -11.66 -7.46
CA GLU A 197 9.11 -13.11 -7.58
C GLU A 197 8.43 -13.65 -8.85
N GLN A 198 7.21 -13.19 -9.16
CA GLN A 198 6.50 -13.57 -10.37
C GLN A 198 7.23 -13.12 -11.65
N GLU A 199 7.74 -11.89 -11.66
CA GLU A 199 8.55 -11.35 -12.76
C GLU A 199 9.85 -12.13 -12.95
N GLN A 200 10.57 -12.43 -11.86
CA GLN A 200 11.78 -13.24 -11.91
C GLN A 200 11.49 -14.63 -12.49
N ARG A 201 10.44 -15.31 -12.00
CA ARG A 201 10.00 -16.60 -12.56
C ARG A 201 9.62 -16.49 -14.03
N HIS A 202 9.05 -15.37 -14.47
CA HIS A 202 8.72 -15.14 -15.87
C HIS A 202 9.97 -14.94 -16.73
N GLN A 203 10.93 -14.13 -16.27
CA GLN A 203 12.22 -13.93 -16.94
C GLN A 203 13.02 -15.23 -17.04
N GLU A 204 13.09 -16.02 -15.97
CA GLU A 204 13.78 -17.33 -15.98
C GLU A 204 13.13 -18.28 -16.99
N ARG A 205 11.80 -18.32 -17.07
CA ARG A 205 11.08 -19.09 -18.11
C ARG A 205 11.39 -18.58 -19.51
N GLN A 206 11.40 -17.27 -19.73
CA GLN A 206 11.73 -16.68 -21.03
C GLN A 206 13.19 -17.00 -21.43
N GLN A 207 14.15 -16.84 -20.52
CA GLN A 207 15.56 -17.17 -20.78
C GLN A 207 15.75 -18.66 -21.09
N ARG A 208 15.05 -19.55 -20.37
CA ARG A 208 15.06 -20.99 -20.65
C ARG A 208 14.49 -21.28 -22.04
N THR A 209 13.43 -20.59 -22.43
CA THR A 209 12.78 -20.73 -23.75
C THR A 209 13.65 -20.18 -24.87
N ASP A 210 14.25 -18.99 -24.71
CA ASP A 210 15.17 -18.38 -25.69
C ASP A 210 16.42 -19.25 -25.88
N ARG A 211 17.03 -19.73 -24.78
CA ARG A 211 18.16 -20.68 -24.84
C ARG A 211 17.78 -21.94 -25.62
N PHE A 212 16.57 -22.46 -25.38
CA PHE A 212 16.05 -23.61 -26.09
C PHE A 212 15.94 -23.35 -27.61
N ILE A 213 15.28 -22.25 -28.02
CA ILE A 213 15.09 -21.89 -29.43
C ILE A 213 16.44 -21.70 -30.13
N ARG A 214 17.37 -20.97 -29.50
CA ARG A 214 18.71 -20.72 -30.07
C ARG A 214 19.49 -22.00 -30.29
N HIS A 215 19.45 -22.94 -29.35
CA HIS A 215 20.19 -24.19 -29.45
C HIS A 215 19.59 -25.15 -30.48
N TRP A 216 18.28 -25.39 -30.41
CA TRP A 216 17.65 -26.48 -31.16
C TRP A 216 17.08 -26.04 -32.52
N TRP A 217 16.52 -24.83 -32.60
CA TRP A 217 15.89 -24.33 -33.82
C TRP A 217 16.89 -23.60 -34.73
N LEU A 218 17.67 -22.67 -34.17
CA LEU A 218 18.59 -21.83 -34.93
C LEU A 218 20.00 -22.43 -35.10
N ARG A 219 20.32 -23.54 -34.40
CA ARG A 219 21.61 -24.26 -34.45
C ARG A 219 22.84 -23.36 -34.24
N CYS A 220 22.76 -22.39 -33.33
CA CYS A 220 23.90 -21.53 -33.02
C CYS A 220 25.01 -22.33 -32.27
N PRO A 221 26.30 -22.26 -32.68
CA PRO A 221 27.34 -23.21 -32.23
C PRO A 221 27.90 -23.02 -30.82
N ASP A 222 27.67 -21.87 -30.17
CA ASP A 222 28.53 -21.40 -29.07
C ASP A 222 28.03 -21.69 -27.63
N LEU A 223 27.16 -22.68 -27.41
CA LEU A 223 26.67 -23.00 -26.05
C LEU A 223 26.79 -24.49 -25.72
N GLN A 224 27.31 -24.77 -24.51
CA GLN A 224 27.59 -26.10 -23.94
C GLN A 224 26.48 -27.13 -24.20
N ALA A 225 26.88 -28.41 -24.25
CA ALA A 225 25.99 -29.55 -24.46
C ALA A 225 24.73 -29.48 -23.56
N HIS A 226 23.56 -29.55 -24.19
CA HIS A 226 22.26 -29.39 -23.56
C HIS A 226 22.00 -30.44 -22.46
N TRP A 227 21.22 -30.09 -21.43
CA TRP A 227 20.92 -30.99 -20.30
C TRP A 227 20.26 -32.31 -20.71
N SER A 228 19.62 -32.38 -21.88
CA SER A 228 19.03 -33.61 -22.40
C SER A 228 20.06 -34.53 -23.09
N ALA A 229 21.28 -34.06 -23.37
CA ALA A 229 22.32 -34.86 -24.02
C ALA A 229 22.85 -35.97 -23.11
N THR A 230 22.68 -35.82 -21.79
CA THR A 230 23.01 -36.83 -20.79
C THR A 230 21.84 -37.77 -20.46
N LEU A 231 20.65 -37.50 -21.00
CA LEU A 231 19.46 -38.31 -20.72
C LEU A 231 19.29 -39.44 -21.74
N PRO A 232 18.79 -40.62 -21.32
CA PRO A 232 18.32 -41.64 -22.24
C PRO A 232 17.24 -41.09 -23.19
N VAL A 233 17.26 -41.52 -24.45
CA VAL A 233 16.35 -41.03 -25.52
C VAL A 233 14.89 -40.99 -25.08
N ARG A 234 14.41 -42.02 -24.38
CA ARG A 234 13.02 -42.10 -23.90
C ARG A 234 12.68 -41.00 -22.91
N GLU A 235 13.58 -40.70 -21.98
CA GLU A 235 13.38 -39.65 -20.96
C GLU A 235 13.48 -38.26 -21.57
N ALA A 236 14.43 -38.06 -22.48
CA ALA A 236 14.53 -36.83 -23.26
C ALA A 236 13.23 -36.58 -24.05
N THR A 237 12.70 -37.62 -24.71
CA THR A 237 11.45 -37.54 -25.48
C THR A 237 10.25 -37.17 -24.60
N GLU A 238 10.14 -37.76 -23.40
CA GLU A 238 9.08 -37.44 -22.43
C GLU A 238 9.14 -35.98 -21.98
N GLN A 239 10.34 -35.49 -21.66
CA GLN A 239 10.52 -34.10 -21.26
C GLN A 239 10.24 -33.13 -22.42
N PHE A 240 10.63 -33.49 -23.65
CA PHE A 240 10.32 -32.68 -24.83
C PHE A 240 8.82 -32.59 -25.08
N ALA A 241 8.08 -33.70 -24.97
CA ALA A 241 6.63 -33.69 -25.08
C ALA A 241 5.99 -32.69 -24.10
N GLN A 242 6.49 -32.68 -22.87
CA GLN A 242 5.99 -31.79 -21.82
C GLN A 242 6.34 -30.32 -22.07
N VAL A 243 7.53 -30.03 -22.61
CA VAL A 243 7.97 -28.66 -22.95
C VAL A 243 7.19 -28.09 -24.15
N PHE A 244 7.05 -28.86 -25.22
CA PHE A 244 6.48 -28.36 -26.47
C PHE A 244 4.97 -28.41 -26.53
N PHE A 245 4.37 -29.47 -26.00
CA PHE A 245 2.95 -29.73 -26.13
C PHE A 245 2.21 -29.66 -24.79
N GLY A 246 2.93 -29.52 -23.68
CA GLY A 246 2.34 -29.50 -22.34
C GLY A 246 1.69 -30.84 -21.93
N LYS A 247 2.03 -31.93 -22.63
CA LYS A 247 1.43 -33.28 -22.51
C LYS A 247 2.54 -34.34 -22.42
N SER A 248 2.25 -35.50 -21.84
CA SER A 248 3.16 -36.65 -21.87
C SER A 248 3.19 -37.29 -23.25
N MET A 249 4.24 -38.07 -23.55
CA MET A 249 4.30 -38.80 -24.82
C MET A 249 3.15 -39.79 -24.99
N SER A 250 2.69 -40.39 -23.90
CA SER A 250 1.52 -41.29 -23.94
C SER A 250 0.23 -40.60 -24.39
N LEU A 251 0.04 -39.33 -24.03
CA LEU A 251 -1.12 -38.54 -24.44
C LEU A 251 -1.03 -38.11 -25.90
N LEU A 252 0.17 -37.76 -26.37
CA LEU A 252 0.40 -37.43 -27.78
C LEU A 252 0.20 -38.65 -28.67
N THR A 253 0.72 -39.82 -28.29
CA THR A 253 0.47 -41.07 -29.01
C THR A 253 -1.02 -41.42 -29.04
N LEU A 254 -1.76 -41.10 -27.98
CA LEU A 254 -3.21 -41.31 -27.96
C LEU A 254 -3.93 -40.34 -28.92
N GLU A 255 -3.47 -39.09 -29.00
CA GLU A 255 -3.99 -38.08 -29.93
C GLU A 255 -3.72 -38.45 -31.40
N ASP A 256 -2.52 -38.95 -31.70
CA ASP A 256 -2.13 -39.38 -33.06
C ASP A 256 -2.85 -40.67 -33.51
N ARG A 257 -3.25 -41.52 -32.56
CA ARG A 257 -3.87 -42.82 -32.85
C ARG A 257 -5.31 -42.71 -33.36
N PHE A 258 -6.05 -41.66 -33.00
CA PHE A 258 -7.48 -41.55 -33.28
C PHE A 258 -7.79 -40.31 -34.12
N THR A 259 -8.61 -40.47 -35.15
CA THR A 259 -9.09 -39.35 -35.97
C THR A 259 -10.03 -38.42 -35.18
N THR A 260 -10.73 -38.96 -34.18
CA THR A 260 -11.65 -38.20 -33.32
C THR A 260 -11.10 -38.16 -31.90
N VAL A 261 -10.76 -36.95 -31.43
CA VAL A 261 -10.22 -36.70 -30.10
C VAL A 261 -10.99 -35.58 -29.40
N TYR A 262 -11.45 -35.86 -28.19
CA TYR A 262 -12.14 -34.88 -27.33
C TYR A 262 -11.17 -34.34 -26.28
N THR A 263 -11.10 -33.01 -26.13
CA THR A 263 -10.22 -32.36 -25.13
C THR A 263 -10.99 -31.93 -23.88
N CYS A 264 -12.32 -31.87 -23.94
CA CYS A 264 -13.24 -31.61 -22.84
C CYS A 264 -14.17 -32.81 -22.64
N SER A 265 -14.37 -33.23 -21.39
CA SER A 265 -15.20 -34.41 -21.08
C SER A 265 -16.70 -34.18 -21.35
N ARG A 266 -17.14 -32.92 -21.37
CA ARG A 266 -18.54 -32.55 -21.64
C ARG A 266 -18.93 -32.68 -23.11
N ASP A 267 -17.93 -32.69 -23.99
CA ASP A 267 -18.15 -32.76 -25.43
C ASP A 267 -18.19 -34.21 -25.93
N ILE A 268 -17.97 -35.18 -25.03
CA ILE A 268 -18.04 -36.60 -25.35
C ILE A 268 -19.52 -36.97 -25.55
N PRO A 269 -19.90 -37.50 -26.74
CA PRO A 269 -21.23 -38.00 -27.01
C PRO A 269 -21.69 -39.05 -26.00
N ALA A 270 -22.99 -39.07 -25.70
CA ALA A 270 -23.56 -39.92 -24.65
C ALA A 270 -23.45 -41.42 -24.93
N ASP A 271 -23.25 -41.81 -26.18
CA ASP A 271 -23.04 -43.17 -26.68
C ASP A 271 -21.58 -43.62 -26.65
N LEU A 272 -20.63 -42.74 -26.27
CA LEU A 272 -19.22 -43.07 -26.10
C LEU A 272 -18.85 -43.15 -24.63
N HIS A 273 -18.19 -44.25 -24.26
CA HIS A 273 -17.83 -44.54 -22.89
C HIS A 273 -16.38 -44.99 -22.72
N PRO A 274 -15.76 -44.74 -21.55
CA PRO A 274 -14.48 -45.36 -21.20
C PRO A 274 -14.64 -46.87 -20.95
N ALA A 275 -13.54 -47.62 -21.00
CA ALA A 275 -13.53 -49.06 -20.74
C ALA A 275 -14.12 -49.45 -19.37
N SER A 276 -14.10 -48.54 -18.38
CA SER A 276 -14.66 -48.76 -17.04
C SER A 276 -16.19 -48.85 -17.01
N TRP A 277 -16.89 -48.39 -18.05
CA TRP A 277 -18.34 -48.52 -18.18
C TRP A 277 -18.79 -49.95 -18.54
N PHE A 278 -17.90 -50.73 -19.17
CA PHE A 278 -18.15 -52.11 -19.58
C PHE A 278 -17.80 -53.11 -18.45
N PRO A 279 -18.27 -54.37 -18.52
CA PRO A 279 -17.94 -55.42 -17.56
C PRO A 279 -16.45 -55.47 -17.22
N ALA A 280 -16.14 -55.77 -15.96
CA ALA A 280 -14.78 -55.76 -15.43
C ALA A 280 -13.93 -56.94 -15.92
N ASP A 281 -14.55 -57.94 -16.54
CA ASP A 281 -13.89 -59.11 -17.07
C ASP A 281 -12.76 -58.75 -18.03
N THR A 282 -11.55 -59.24 -17.71
CA THR A 282 -10.33 -58.96 -18.48
C THR A 282 -10.50 -59.34 -19.95
N TRP A 283 -11.14 -60.48 -20.23
CA TRP A 283 -11.39 -60.91 -21.60
C TRP A 283 -12.32 -59.95 -22.35
N PHE A 284 -13.32 -59.39 -21.67
CA PHE A 284 -14.30 -58.50 -22.28
C PHE A 284 -13.64 -57.19 -22.68
N ARG A 285 -12.85 -56.61 -21.77
CA ARG A 285 -12.13 -55.35 -22.01
C ARG A 285 -11.06 -55.48 -23.10
N ASN A 286 -10.41 -56.64 -23.20
CA ASN A 286 -9.43 -56.90 -24.24
C ASN A 286 -10.03 -56.96 -25.66
N GLU A 287 -11.32 -57.28 -25.78
CA GLU A 287 -12.02 -57.40 -27.06
C GLU A 287 -12.74 -56.11 -27.49
N LEU A 288 -12.72 -55.07 -26.66
CA LEU A 288 -13.31 -53.77 -26.98
C LEU A 288 -12.53 -53.05 -28.09
N ARG A 289 -13.25 -52.50 -29.07
CA ARG A 289 -12.67 -51.71 -30.17
C ARG A 289 -12.89 -50.22 -29.91
N ALA A 290 -11.80 -49.51 -29.60
CA ALA A 290 -11.85 -48.06 -29.41
C ALA A 290 -12.07 -47.35 -30.75
N CYS A 291 -12.94 -46.33 -30.76
CA CYS A 291 -13.28 -45.55 -31.94
C CYS A 291 -12.92 -44.06 -31.82
N ALA A 292 -12.65 -43.57 -30.61
CA ALA A 292 -12.21 -42.19 -30.34
C ALA A 292 -11.31 -42.17 -29.08
N ALA A 293 -10.82 -40.99 -28.71
CA ALA A 293 -10.13 -40.80 -27.43
C ALA A 293 -10.53 -39.50 -26.73
N TYR A 294 -10.37 -39.47 -25.41
CA TYR A 294 -10.32 -38.25 -24.62
C TYR A 294 -8.86 -37.94 -24.26
N VAL A 295 -8.40 -36.71 -24.52
CA VAL A 295 -7.04 -36.25 -24.20
C VAL A 295 -7.11 -34.89 -23.50
N GLY A 296 -7.01 -34.90 -22.16
CA GLY A 296 -6.89 -33.70 -21.35
C GLY A 296 -5.43 -33.26 -21.15
N ARG A 297 -5.21 -32.27 -20.28
CA ARG A 297 -3.85 -31.76 -19.98
C ARG A 297 -2.96 -32.73 -19.19
N ARG A 298 -3.56 -33.62 -18.39
CA ARG A 298 -2.83 -34.53 -17.48
C ARG A 298 -3.18 -36.00 -17.64
N GLN A 299 -4.30 -36.32 -18.29
CA GLN A 299 -4.82 -37.67 -18.40
C GLN A 299 -5.61 -37.82 -19.70
N GLY A 300 -5.73 -39.05 -20.19
CA GLY A 300 -6.45 -39.39 -21.40
C GLY A 300 -6.69 -40.90 -21.48
N TRP A 301 -7.72 -41.29 -22.22
CA TRP A 301 -8.11 -42.69 -22.40
C TRP A 301 -8.86 -42.90 -23.72
N PRO A 302 -8.83 -44.12 -24.28
CA PRO A 302 -9.67 -44.49 -25.42
C PRO A 302 -11.16 -44.50 -25.04
N LEU A 303 -12.00 -44.21 -26.02
CA LEU A 303 -13.46 -44.23 -25.94
C LEU A 303 -14.01 -45.30 -26.87
N TYR A 304 -15.09 -45.92 -26.43
CA TYR A 304 -15.74 -47.07 -27.06
C TYR A 304 -17.23 -46.78 -27.21
N HIS A 305 -17.81 -47.22 -28.33
CA HIS A 305 -19.23 -47.06 -28.55
C HIS A 305 -20.04 -48.04 -27.70
N ALA A 306 -21.18 -47.61 -27.16
CA ALA A 306 -22.04 -48.42 -26.28
C ALA A 306 -22.48 -49.76 -26.91
N SER A 307 -22.65 -49.80 -28.23
CA SER A 307 -22.99 -51.02 -28.99
C SER A 307 -21.91 -52.11 -28.96
N GLU A 308 -20.68 -51.82 -28.51
CA GLU A 308 -19.65 -52.84 -28.33
C GLU A 308 -20.09 -53.92 -27.34
N ALA A 309 -20.94 -53.57 -26.36
CA ALA A 309 -21.49 -54.54 -25.43
C ALA A 309 -22.39 -55.57 -26.14
N GLU A 310 -23.22 -55.13 -27.09
CA GLU A 310 -24.08 -55.99 -27.89
C GLU A 310 -23.26 -56.80 -28.90
N ARG A 311 -22.26 -56.19 -29.54
CA ARG A 311 -21.34 -56.88 -30.46
C ARG A 311 -20.64 -58.04 -29.77
N LEU A 312 -20.11 -57.83 -28.58
CA LEU A 312 -19.40 -58.87 -27.83
C LEU A 312 -20.34 -59.95 -27.29
N ARG A 313 -21.59 -59.59 -26.93
CA ARG A 313 -22.64 -60.58 -26.60
C ARG A 313 -22.98 -61.48 -27.77
N ALA A 314 -23.10 -60.91 -28.97
CA ALA A 314 -23.36 -61.67 -30.18
C ALA A 314 -22.18 -62.56 -30.59
N LEU A 315 -20.94 -62.09 -30.38
CA LEU A 315 -19.73 -62.82 -30.76
C LEU A 315 -19.36 -63.94 -29.79
N TYR A 316 -19.64 -63.77 -28.49
CA TYR A 316 -19.31 -64.72 -27.43
C TYR A 316 -20.53 -65.11 -26.56
N PRO A 317 -21.63 -65.63 -27.16
CA PRO A 317 -22.86 -65.90 -26.43
C PRO A 317 -22.67 -66.92 -25.29
N LEU A 318 -21.81 -67.92 -25.49
CA LEU A 318 -21.52 -68.96 -24.49
C LEU A 318 -20.73 -68.44 -23.28
N ARG A 319 -19.97 -67.34 -23.42
CA ARG A 319 -19.19 -66.76 -22.30
C ARG A 319 -20.04 -65.91 -21.37
N LEU A 320 -21.22 -65.49 -21.83
CA LEU A 320 -22.12 -64.58 -21.12
C LEU A 320 -23.45 -65.25 -20.75
N ALA A 321 -23.67 -66.50 -21.18
CA ALA A 321 -24.79 -67.32 -20.74
C ALA A 321 -24.64 -67.64 -19.25
N THR A 322 -25.64 -67.27 -18.45
CA THR A 322 -25.75 -67.75 -17.08
C THR A 322 -26.04 -69.25 -17.13
N PRO A 323 -25.35 -70.12 -16.36
CA PRO A 323 -25.68 -71.53 -16.34
C PRO A 323 -27.16 -71.69 -15.97
N ALA A 324 -27.89 -72.47 -16.76
CA ALA A 324 -29.25 -72.88 -16.40
C ALA A 324 -29.16 -73.62 -15.05
N THR A 325 -29.99 -73.18 -14.09
CA THR A 325 -30.05 -73.75 -12.73
C THR A 325 -30.76 -75.09 -12.74
#